data_AF-A0A1I0XZ57-F1
#
_entry.id   AF-A0A1I0XZ57-F1
#
_cell.length_a   1.000
_cell.length_b   1.000
_cell.length_c   1.000
_cell.angle_alpha   90.00
_cell.angle_beta   90.00
_cell.angle_gamma   90.00
#
_symmetry.space_group_name_H-M   'P 1'
#
loop_
_entity.id
_entity.type
_entity.pdbx_description
1 polymer ?
#
loop_
_entity_poly.entity_id
_entity_poly.type
_entity_poly.pdbx_seq_one_letter_code
_entity_poly.pdbx_strand_id
1 'polypeptide(L)'
;MKINLIILFSLMTLFSCQAQITDKKKVETPAINSTDFQVNFDTLNISIDGYLRKVVLFQDNFYGMFETGRRNTSQRFKKMIVFSQNGDFVEDVFVPKEIQGMPHYDLIVQNDSLYVKESQFEKINFLLGKYVADFKLTETKDLKFYQDELYDIYATCNGEWGGTIYFKNKKTNESFEASSTCSIVINKIDGEYYVTNYMGHMMGFASILKIQDPSKLEKSNLKFDRHEGSRFDKGVETLLDTIDFYIPTSFVVDKQLYHLYSDENGTYIGLIENGKMKPIHKFDFIFHAHFNQHLDNGKQLLTFNFKESEKSGILIIDGKYFTFYRQK
;
A
#
# COMPACT_ATOMS: atom_id res chain seq x y z
N MET A 1 -4.70 -83.99 51.65
CA MET A 1 -4.32 -84.60 50.36
C MET A 1 -4.34 -83.48 49.31
N LYS A 2 -3.26 -82.95 48.70
CA LYS A 2 -1.82 -83.26 48.57
C LYS A 2 -1.03 -81.90 48.61
N ILE A 3 0.23 -81.69 49.04
CA ILE A 3 1.42 -82.51 49.36
C ILE A 3 2.06 -83.14 48.11
N ASN A 4 3.12 -82.61 47.46
CA ASN A 4 4.16 -81.58 47.75
C ASN A 4 4.51 -80.82 46.41
N LEU A 5 5.55 -79.99 46.19
CA LEU A 5 6.87 -79.78 46.81
C LEU A 5 7.52 -78.43 46.36
N ILE A 6 8.12 -77.71 47.32
CA ILE A 6 9.41 -76.93 47.33
C ILE A 6 10.04 -76.61 45.93
N ILE A 7 10.46 -75.36 45.62
CA ILE A 7 11.82 -74.82 45.94
C ILE A 7 11.85 -73.28 46.01
N LEU A 8 12.63 -72.79 46.97
CA LEU A 8 13.06 -71.40 47.19
C LEU A 8 14.27 -71.06 46.29
N PHE A 9 14.31 -69.88 45.64
CA PHE A 9 15.58 -69.15 45.46
C PHE A 9 15.34 -67.64 45.27
N SER A 10 16.37 -66.85 45.55
CA SER A 10 16.29 -65.41 45.84
C SER A 10 16.92 -64.50 44.77
N LEU A 11 16.72 -63.20 45.01
CA LEU A 11 17.50 -62.03 44.54
C LEU A 11 17.16 -61.37 43.19
N MET A 12 16.80 -60.08 43.33
CA MET A 12 17.19 -58.91 42.51
C MET A 12 16.90 -58.88 41.00
N THR A 13 15.98 -57.99 40.62
CA THR A 13 16.20 -56.70 39.89
C THR A 13 14.87 -56.26 39.25
N LEU A 14 14.50 -54.99 39.00
CA LEU A 14 14.90 -53.66 39.52
C LEU A 14 13.64 -52.75 39.41
N PHE A 15 13.48 -51.83 40.37
CA PHE A 15 12.73 -50.56 40.35
C PHE A 15 11.36 -50.38 39.63
N SER A 16 10.36 -50.12 40.48
CA SER A 16 9.31 -49.09 40.36
C SER A 16 8.36 -49.09 39.15
N CYS A 17 7.22 -49.76 39.31
CA CYS A 17 5.94 -49.17 38.92
C CYS A 17 5.34 -48.41 40.10
N GLN A 18 5.09 -47.11 39.93
CA GLN A 18 3.77 -46.55 40.26
C GLN A 18 3.55 -45.24 39.53
N ALA A 19 2.44 -45.15 38.81
CA ALA A 19 2.05 -43.94 38.09
C ALA A 19 1.62 -42.87 39.10
N GLN A 20 2.34 -41.74 39.15
CA GLN A 20 1.77 -40.49 39.59
C GLN A 20 1.47 -39.63 38.37
N ILE A 21 0.22 -39.19 38.28
CA ILE A 21 -0.21 -38.14 37.37
C ILE A 21 0.62 -36.91 37.72
N THR A 22 1.58 -36.58 36.85
CA THR A 22 2.29 -35.32 36.92
C THR A 22 1.59 -34.37 35.98
N ASP A 23 1.01 -33.31 36.54
CA ASP A 23 0.58 -32.16 35.78
C ASP A 23 1.77 -31.67 34.95
N LYS A 24 1.74 -31.97 33.64
CA LYS A 24 2.50 -31.19 32.70
C LYS A 24 1.88 -29.81 32.71
N LYS A 25 2.42 -28.93 33.57
CA LYS A 25 2.48 -27.51 33.29
C LYS A 25 2.91 -27.37 31.84
N LYS A 26 1.95 -27.12 30.95
CA LYS A 26 2.26 -26.31 29.78
C LYS A 26 2.87 -25.05 30.36
N VAL A 27 4.16 -24.87 30.14
CA VAL A 27 4.73 -23.54 30.18
C VAL A 27 3.97 -22.81 29.08
N GLU A 28 2.97 -22.03 29.48
CA GLU A 28 2.35 -21.06 28.61
C GLU A 28 3.41 -20.00 28.35
N THR A 29 4.24 -20.27 27.35
CA THR A 29 4.92 -19.22 26.60
C THR A 29 3.82 -18.24 26.20
N PRO A 30 3.84 -16.98 26.66
CA PRO A 30 2.74 -16.06 26.37
C PRO A 30 2.65 -15.90 24.85
N ALA A 31 1.51 -16.34 24.30
CA ALA A 31 1.20 -16.15 22.89
C ALA A 31 0.88 -14.67 22.68
N ILE A 32 1.93 -13.85 22.50
CA ILE A 32 1.80 -12.50 21.95
C ILE A 32 1.39 -12.66 20.48
N ASN A 33 0.10 -12.85 20.22
CA ASN A 33 -0.50 -12.91 18.88
C ASN A 33 -2.02 -12.69 18.96
N SER A 34 -2.44 -11.47 19.31
CA SER A 34 -3.66 -10.90 18.72
C SER A 34 -3.34 -9.51 18.17
N THR A 35 -2.97 -9.47 16.89
CA THR A 35 -2.94 -8.23 16.11
C THR A 35 -4.36 -7.97 15.65
N ASP A 36 -5.22 -7.53 16.57
CA ASP A 36 -6.65 -7.32 16.31
C ASP A 36 -6.85 -6.05 15.46
N PHE A 37 -6.75 -6.23 14.14
CA PHE A 37 -7.14 -5.23 13.16
C PHE A 37 -8.66 -5.07 13.19
N GLN A 38 -9.11 -3.82 13.30
CA GLN A 38 -10.53 -3.48 13.42
C GLN A 38 -11.07 -3.05 12.06
N VAL A 39 -12.10 -3.74 11.58
CA VAL A 39 -12.72 -3.51 10.28
C VAL A 39 -14.10 -2.89 10.48
N ASN A 40 -14.24 -1.63 10.06
CA ASN A 40 -15.48 -0.87 10.13
C ASN A 40 -16.03 -0.65 8.72
N PHE A 41 -17.36 -0.68 8.60
CA PHE A 41 -18.06 -0.36 7.36
C PHE A 41 -18.96 0.85 7.55
N ASP A 42 -18.88 1.77 6.60
CA ASP A 42 -19.80 2.89 6.44
C ASP A 42 -20.30 2.94 4.99
N THR A 43 -21.20 3.88 4.69
CA THR A 43 -21.77 4.09 3.37
C THR A 43 -21.72 5.57 3.01
N LEU A 44 -20.96 5.89 1.98
CA LEU A 44 -21.03 7.19 1.32
C LEU A 44 -22.38 7.28 0.60
N ASN A 45 -23.18 8.29 0.93
CA ASN A 45 -24.49 8.54 0.30
C ASN A 45 -24.36 9.18 -1.10
N ILE A 46 -23.48 8.62 -1.92
CA ILE A 46 -23.06 9.14 -3.21
C ILE A 46 -23.69 8.28 -4.32
N SER A 47 -24.69 8.85 -5.00
CA SER A 47 -25.38 8.23 -6.14
C SER A 47 -24.78 8.72 -7.46
N ILE A 48 -23.58 8.25 -7.81
CA ILE A 48 -22.90 8.55 -9.08
C ILE A 48 -22.78 7.28 -9.91
N ASP A 49 -23.07 7.37 -11.21
CA ASP A 49 -22.76 6.32 -12.17
C ASP A 49 -21.25 6.25 -12.43
N GLY A 50 -20.66 5.07 -12.21
CA GLY A 50 -19.27 4.77 -12.53
C GLY A 50 -18.42 4.36 -11.34
N TYR A 51 -17.20 3.92 -11.67
CA TYR A 51 -16.22 3.42 -10.72
C TYR A 51 -15.42 4.57 -10.11
N LEU A 52 -15.29 4.63 -8.78
CA LEU A 52 -14.35 5.54 -8.11
C LEU A 52 -12.92 5.01 -8.31
N ARG A 53 -12.11 5.73 -9.10
CA ARG A 53 -10.78 5.25 -9.54
C ARG A 53 -9.64 5.90 -8.79
N LYS A 54 -9.73 7.22 -8.60
CA LYS A 54 -8.80 7.99 -7.77
C LYS A 54 -9.59 8.86 -6.79
N VAL A 55 -9.04 9.08 -5.60
CA VAL A 55 -9.63 9.97 -4.59
C VAL A 55 -8.54 10.63 -3.76
N VAL A 56 -8.69 11.91 -3.46
CA VAL A 56 -7.81 12.63 -2.52
C VAL A 56 -8.64 13.43 -1.53
N LEU A 57 -8.16 13.55 -0.29
CA LEU A 57 -8.64 14.51 0.67
C LEU A 57 -7.88 15.83 0.45
N PHE A 58 -8.63 16.90 0.16
CA PHE A 58 -8.11 18.23 -0.07
C PHE A 58 -9.10 19.25 0.48
N GLN A 59 -8.64 20.24 1.25
CA GLN A 59 -9.50 21.27 1.87
C GLN A 59 -10.73 20.65 2.57
N ASP A 60 -10.48 19.67 3.44
CA ASP A 60 -11.47 18.89 4.22
C ASP A 60 -12.51 18.08 3.43
N ASN A 61 -12.42 18.03 2.09
CA ASN A 61 -13.36 17.33 1.22
C ASN A 61 -12.65 16.26 0.37
N PHE A 62 -13.40 15.22 -0.01
CA PHE A 62 -12.93 14.20 -0.94
C PHE A 62 -13.17 14.64 -2.39
N TYR A 63 -12.11 14.68 -3.18
CA TYR A 63 -12.14 14.90 -4.62
C TYR A 63 -12.04 13.54 -5.32
N GLY A 64 -13.18 12.95 -5.64
CA GLY A 64 -13.28 11.62 -6.27
C GLY A 64 -13.34 11.71 -7.78
N MET A 65 -12.42 11.07 -8.48
CA MET A 65 -12.47 10.87 -9.94
C MET A 65 -13.16 9.55 -10.26
N PHE A 66 -14.36 9.66 -10.84
CA PHE A 66 -15.18 8.56 -11.30
C PHE A 66 -14.97 8.29 -12.79
N GLU A 67 -14.96 7.02 -13.18
CA GLU A 67 -14.85 6.60 -14.58
C GLU A 67 -16.03 5.72 -15.01
N THR A 68 -16.65 6.09 -16.13
CA THR A 68 -17.64 5.25 -16.83
C THR A 68 -17.10 4.75 -18.16
N GLY A 69 -17.43 3.50 -18.51
CA GLY A 69 -17.08 2.93 -19.81
C GLY A 69 -17.87 3.58 -20.95
N ARG A 70 -17.20 3.89 -22.06
CA ARG A 70 -17.88 4.32 -23.30
C ARG A 70 -18.19 3.10 -24.17
N ARG A 71 -19.40 3.04 -24.74
CA ARG A 71 -19.77 1.99 -25.70
C ARG A 71 -18.77 1.98 -26.86
N ASN A 72 -18.32 0.78 -27.24
CA ASN A 72 -17.45 0.52 -28.39
C ASN A 72 -16.05 1.16 -28.35
N THR A 73 -15.53 1.57 -27.18
CA THR A 73 -14.15 2.05 -27.05
C THR A 73 -13.52 1.60 -25.73
N SER A 74 -12.19 1.49 -25.66
CA SER A 74 -11.45 1.36 -24.38
C SER A 74 -11.39 2.65 -23.57
N GLN A 75 -11.75 3.79 -24.16
CA GLN A 75 -11.76 5.08 -23.47
C GLN A 75 -12.85 5.13 -22.40
N ARG A 76 -12.52 5.81 -21.30
CA ARG A 76 -13.43 6.04 -20.18
C ARG A 76 -13.75 7.52 -20.07
N PHE A 77 -15.01 7.84 -19.81
CA PHE A 77 -15.40 9.20 -19.47
C PHE A 77 -15.07 9.45 -18.00
N LYS A 78 -14.39 10.55 -17.71
CA LYS A 78 -13.93 10.92 -16.37
C LYS A 78 -14.79 12.06 -15.82
N LYS A 79 -15.29 11.91 -14.60
CA LYS A 79 -16.02 12.97 -13.87
C LYS A 79 -15.43 13.11 -12.48
N MET A 80 -15.05 14.32 -12.08
CA MET A 80 -14.63 14.57 -10.70
C MET A 80 -15.77 15.19 -9.91
N ILE A 81 -16.09 14.59 -8.76
CA ILE A 81 -17.07 15.08 -7.80
C ILE A 81 -16.38 15.36 -6.48
N VAL A 82 -16.77 16.47 -5.85
CA VAL A 82 -16.37 16.85 -4.50
C VAL A 82 -17.48 16.46 -3.53
N PHE A 83 -17.12 15.80 -2.44
CA PHE A 83 -18.05 15.45 -1.37
C PHE A 83 -17.41 15.63 0.01
N SER A 84 -18.25 15.93 1.00
CA SER A 84 -17.85 16.05 2.40
C SER A 84 -17.33 14.71 2.92
N GLN A 85 -16.61 14.72 4.04
CA GLN A 85 -16.20 13.47 4.70
C GLN A 85 -17.38 12.60 5.18
N ASN A 86 -18.58 13.16 5.30
CA ASN A 86 -19.83 12.42 5.58
C ASN A 86 -20.51 11.88 4.30
N GLY A 87 -19.96 12.18 3.12
CA GLY A 87 -20.50 11.77 1.81
C GLY A 87 -21.57 12.71 1.24
N ASP A 88 -21.74 13.93 1.77
CA ASP A 88 -22.64 14.94 1.19
C ASP A 88 -22.03 15.52 -0.08
N PHE A 89 -22.82 15.70 -1.14
CA PHE A 89 -22.36 16.37 -2.36
C PHE A 89 -21.99 17.84 -2.09
N VAL A 90 -20.85 18.28 -2.61
CA VAL A 90 -20.38 19.67 -2.52
C VAL A 90 -20.44 20.34 -3.90
N GLU A 91 -19.69 19.84 -4.89
CA GLU A 91 -19.67 20.40 -6.25
C GLU A 91 -19.20 19.40 -7.33
N ASP A 92 -19.48 19.74 -8.59
CA ASP A 92 -18.86 19.13 -9.78
C ASP A 92 -17.57 19.88 -10.14
N VAL A 93 -16.46 19.16 -10.40
CA VAL A 93 -15.23 19.76 -10.94
C VAL A 93 -15.17 19.52 -12.45
N PHE A 94 -14.91 20.57 -13.23
CA PHE A 94 -14.74 20.48 -14.67
C PHE A 94 -13.43 19.76 -15.04
N VAL A 95 -13.56 18.61 -15.72
CA VAL A 95 -12.45 17.78 -16.19
C VAL A 95 -12.22 18.00 -17.69
N PRO A 96 -11.19 18.78 -18.10
CA PRO A 96 -10.92 19.13 -19.50
C PRO A 96 -10.55 17.92 -20.37
N LYS A 97 -10.67 18.09 -21.69
CA LYS A 97 -10.57 17.03 -22.71
C LYS A 97 -9.23 16.29 -22.68
N GLU A 98 -8.17 16.99 -22.33
CA GLU A 98 -6.81 16.48 -22.18
C GLU A 98 -6.78 15.40 -21.08
N ILE A 99 -7.36 15.70 -19.90
CA ILE A 99 -7.50 14.74 -18.80
C ILE A 99 -8.46 13.60 -19.17
N GLN A 100 -9.51 13.87 -19.95
CA GLN A 100 -10.37 12.79 -20.50
C GLN A 100 -9.55 11.78 -21.33
N GLY A 101 -8.52 12.24 -22.04
CA GLY A 101 -7.61 11.41 -22.85
C GLY A 101 -6.57 10.61 -22.06
N MET A 102 -6.14 11.08 -20.89
CA MET A 102 -5.05 10.44 -20.11
C MET A 102 -5.37 8.97 -19.74
N PRO A 103 -4.56 7.97 -20.14
CA PRO A 103 -4.78 6.58 -19.76
C PRO A 103 -4.38 6.29 -18.32
N HIS A 104 -3.31 6.95 -17.84
CA HIS A 104 -2.73 6.77 -16.51
C HIS A 104 -2.46 8.14 -15.89
N TYR A 105 -3.06 8.41 -14.75
CA TYR A 105 -2.96 9.70 -14.06
C TYR A 105 -3.05 9.51 -12.54
N ASP A 106 -2.48 10.46 -11.81
CA ASP A 106 -2.54 10.58 -10.37
C ASP A 106 -3.13 11.92 -9.96
N LEU A 107 -3.83 11.90 -8.82
CA LEU A 107 -4.26 13.09 -8.09
C LEU A 107 -3.21 13.36 -7.01
N ILE A 108 -2.62 14.56 -7.00
CA ILE A 108 -1.52 14.89 -6.09
C ILE A 108 -1.84 16.20 -5.37
N VAL A 109 -1.90 16.15 -4.04
CA VAL A 109 -1.99 17.34 -3.18
C VAL A 109 -0.57 17.74 -2.77
N GLN A 110 -0.16 18.97 -3.12
CA GLN A 110 1.15 19.51 -2.73
C GLN A 110 1.08 21.03 -2.60
N ASN A 111 1.55 21.58 -1.48
CA ASN A 111 1.57 23.03 -1.19
C ASN A 111 0.17 23.68 -1.38
N ASP A 112 -0.82 23.17 -0.64
CA ASP A 112 -2.22 23.62 -0.66
C ASP A 112 -2.86 23.70 -2.06
N SER A 113 -2.37 22.88 -2.99
CA SER A 113 -2.78 22.81 -4.38
C SER A 113 -3.06 21.36 -4.78
N LEU A 114 -4.17 21.14 -5.50
CA LEU A 114 -4.51 19.85 -6.10
C LEU A 114 -4.11 19.82 -7.58
N TYR A 115 -3.28 18.84 -7.94
CA TYR A 115 -2.85 18.57 -9.30
C TYR A 115 -3.45 17.28 -9.85
N VAL A 116 -3.70 17.26 -11.17
CA VAL A 116 -3.75 16.03 -11.96
C VAL A 116 -2.43 15.93 -12.72
N LYS A 117 -1.76 14.79 -12.63
CA LYS A 117 -0.50 14.49 -13.33
C LYS A 117 -0.66 13.19 -14.11
N GLU A 118 -0.30 13.20 -15.39
CA GLU A 118 -0.13 11.96 -16.15
C GLU A 118 1.14 11.20 -15.67
N SER A 119 1.02 9.88 -15.50
CA SER A 119 1.91 9.12 -14.62
C SER A 119 2.85 8.13 -15.29
N GLN A 120 2.77 7.92 -16.61
CA GLN A 120 3.61 6.95 -17.34
C GLN A 120 4.29 7.46 -18.61
N PHE A 121 3.75 8.47 -19.31
CA PHE A 121 4.29 8.92 -20.61
C PHE A 121 4.55 10.43 -20.63
N GLU A 122 3.55 11.23 -20.98
CA GLU A 122 3.70 12.68 -21.01
C GLU A 122 3.56 13.24 -19.59
N LYS A 123 4.37 14.23 -19.21
CA LYS A 123 4.32 14.83 -17.87
C LYS A 123 3.45 16.08 -17.83
N ILE A 124 2.25 16.00 -18.39
CA ILE A 124 1.35 17.15 -18.36
C ILE A 124 0.77 17.29 -16.95
N ASN A 125 0.82 18.52 -16.42
CA ASN A 125 0.20 18.86 -15.14
C ASN A 125 -0.97 19.80 -15.34
N PHE A 126 -2.06 19.51 -14.64
CA PHE A 126 -3.19 20.41 -14.48
C PHE A 126 -3.30 20.78 -13.01
N LEU A 127 -3.64 22.03 -12.72
CA LEU A 127 -3.86 22.59 -11.40
C LEU A 127 -5.35 22.93 -11.25
N LEU A 128 -5.97 22.55 -10.13
CA LEU A 128 -7.32 22.97 -9.78
C LEU A 128 -7.37 24.48 -9.50
N GLY A 129 -8.35 25.17 -10.07
CA GLY A 129 -8.59 26.59 -9.85
C GLY A 129 -8.96 26.91 -8.40
N LYS A 130 -8.40 28.01 -7.86
CA LYS A 130 -8.66 28.44 -6.47
C LYS A 130 -10.08 28.99 -6.22
N TYR A 131 -10.72 29.52 -7.26
CA TYR A 131 -12.03 30.21 -7.16
C TYR A 131 -13.08 29.64 -8.11
N VAL A 132 -12.70 28.67 -8.94
CA VAL A 132 -13.54 27.97 -9.91
C VAL A 132 -13.07 26.52 -9.89
N ALA A 133 -14.01 25.59 -9.76
CA ALA A 133 -13.76 24.16 -9.77
C ALA A 133 -13.41 23.65 -11.19
N ASP A 134 -12.32 24.16 -11.77
CA ASP A 134 -11.83 23.78 -13.08
C ASP A 134 -10.33 23.42 -13.07
N PHE A 135 -9.95 22.38 -13.80
CA PHE A 135 -8.54 22.06 -14.00
C PHE A 135 -7.98 22.87 -15.16
N LYS A 136 -6.88 23.59 -14.89
CA LYS A 136 -6.15 24.39 -15.88
C LYS A 136 -4.76 23.84 -16.10
N LEU A 137 -4.33 23.79 -17.37
CA LEU A 137 -2.97 23.44 -17.73
C LEU A 137 -1.99 24.37 -17.00
N THR A 138 -0.94 23.81 -16.41
CA THR A 138 0.11 24.55 -15.73
C THR A 138 1.48 24.14 -16.27
N GLU A 139 2.54 24.80 -15.82
CA GLU A 139 3.90 24.40 -16.16
C GLU A 139 4.18 22.99 -15.62
N THR A 140 4.64 22.10 -16.51
CA THR A 140 5.09 20.76 -16.15
C THR A 140 6.20 20.84 -15.10
N LYS A 141 6.01 20.12 -13.99
CA LYS A 141 6.99 20.00 -12.91
C LYS A 141 6.94 18.61 -12.31
N ASP A 142 8.10 18.11 -11.89
CA ASP A 142 8.16 16.89 -11.09
C ASP A 142 7.61 17.17 -9.69
N LEU A 143 6.38 16.73 -9.47
CA LEU A 143 5.72 16.71 -8.17
C LEU A 143 6.36 15.67 -7.26
N LYS A 144 6.43 15.99 -5.97
CA LYS A 144 7.03 15.12 -4.95
C LYS A 144 6.13 13.91 -4.74
N PHE A 145 6.77 12.75 -4.59
CA PHE A 145 6.11 11.48 -4.29
C PHE A 145 5.98 11.26 -2.77
N TYR A 146 7.00 11.70 -2.02
CA TYR A 146 7.00 11.77 -0.57
C TYR A 146 7.93 12.92 -0.14
N GLN A 147 7.81 13.40 1.10
CA GLN A 147 8.77 14.33 1.68
C GLN A 147 8.82 14.20 3.20
N ASP A 148 9.98 14.51 3.79
CA ASP A 148 10.14 14.69 5.23
C ASP A 148 11.04 15.89 5.54
N GLU A 149 11.56 16.01 6.76
CA GLU A 149 12.43 17.11 7.18
C GLU A 149 13.75 17.20 6.39
N LEU A 150 14.27 16.08 5.89
CA LEU A 150 15.60 15.97 5.30
C LEU A 150 15.57 15.86 3.77
N TYR A 151 14.57 15.18 3.21
CA TYR A 151 14.51 14.85 1.78
C TYR A 151 13.20 15.27 1.11
N ASP A 152 13.34 15.76 -0.11
CA ASP A 152 12.28 15.71 -1.12
C ASP A 152 12.47 14.44 -1.94
N ILE A 153 11.44 13.59 -2.01
CA ILE A 153 11.52 12.28 -2.64
C ILE A 153 10.60 12.23 -3.85
N TYR A 154 11.12 11.70 -4.95
CA TYR A 154 10.44 11.60 -6.23
C TYR A 154 10.49 10.15 -6.73
N ALA A 155 9.49 9.74 -7.50
CA ALA A 155 9.46 8.44 -8.15
C ALA A 155 9.07 8.57 -9.63
N THR A 156 9.66 7.72 -10.48
CA THR A 156 9.25 7.54 -11.88
C THR A 156 8.88 6.07 -12.11
N CYS A 157 7.81 5.85 -12.89
CA CYS A 157 7.30 4.54 -13.25
C CYS A 157 7.26 4.42 -14.77
N ASN A 158 8.13 3.59 -15.33
CA ASN A 158 8.26 3.38 -16.77
C ASN A 158 7.76 1.98 -17.15
N GLY A 159 6.67 1.51 -16.55
CA GLY A 159 6.12 0.18 -16.85
C GLY A 159 7.14 -0.95 -16.65
N GLU A 160 7.23 -1.84 -17.64
CA GLU A 160 8.20 -2.93 -17.71
C GLU A 160 9.65 -2.47 -17.86
N TRP A 161 9.88 -1.22 -18.30
CA TRP A 161 11.21 -0.61 -18.43
C TRP A 161 11.76 -0.10 -17.09
N GLY A 162 11.10 -0.44 -15.98
CA GLY A 162 11.56 -0.21 -14.61
C GLY A 162 11.05 1.10 -14.01
N GLY A 163 11.76 1.56 -12.98
CA GLY A 163 11.48 2.85 -12.34
C GLY A 163 12.65 3.34 -11.52
N THR A 164 12.55 4.55 -11.01
CA THR A 164 13.61 5.17 -10.21
C THR A 164 12.99 5.89 -9.03
N ILE A 165 13.58 5.69 -7.86
CA ILE A 165 13.35 6.55 -6.69
C ILE A 165 14.53 7.52 -6.55
N TYR A 166 14.22 8.80 -6.28
CA TYR A 166 15.21 9.86 -6.11
C TYR A 166 15.03 10.52 -4.74
N PHE A 167 16.15 10.76 -4.06
CA PHE A 167 16.21 11.45 -2.76
C PHE A 167 17.03 12.73 -2.93
N LYS A 168 16.37 13.90 -2.90
CA LYS A 168 17.03 15.21 -2.92
C LYS A 168 17.15 15.74 -1.49
N ASN A 169 18.37 15.90 -0.99
CA ASN A 169 18.62 16.47 0.33
C ASN A 169 18.26 17.97 0.36
N LYS A 170 17.38 18.36 1.28
CA LYS A 170 16.87 19.74 1.39
C LYS A 170 17.93 20.76 1.82
N LYS A 171 18.97 20.33 2.53
CA LYS A 171 20.02 21.18 3.08
C LYS A 171 21.21 21.33 2.14
N THR A 172 21.67 20.22 1.53
CA THR A 172 22.85 20.23 0.65
C THR A 172 22.52 20.38 -0.84
N ASN A 173 21.24 20.19 -1.22
CA ASN A 173 20.78 20.02 -2.61
C ASN A 173 21.40 18.82 -3.37
N GLU A 174 22.26 18.02 -2.73
CA GLU A 174 22.73 16.77 -3.33
C GLU A 174 21.56 15.81 -3.51
N SER A 175 21.58 15.09 -4.63
CA SER A 175 20.53 14.16 -5.00
C SER A 175 21.11 12.78 -5.22
N PHE A 176 20.34 11.76 -4.86
CA PHE A 176 20.74 10.36 -4.95
C PHE A 176 19.59 9.53 -5.54
N GLU A 177 19.89 8.38 -6.12
CA GLU A 177 18.90 7.53 -6.78
C GLU A 177 19.16 6.04 -6.60
N ALA A 178 18.09 5.25 -6.77
CA ALA A 178 18.14 3.80 -6.90
C ALA A 178 17.03 3.29 -7.84
N SER A 179 17.19 2.06 -8.32
CA SER A 179 16.13 1.31 -9.00
C SER A 179 14.93 1.14 -8.07
N SER A 180 13.74 1.47 -8.57
CA SER A 180 12.49 1.22 -7.85
C SER A 180 11.33 1.18 -8.84
N THR A 181 10.98 -0.03 -9.31
CA THR A 181 9.97 -0.22 -10.36
C THR A 181 8.57 0.11 -9.85
N CYS A 182 8.12 1.33 -10.12
CA CYS A 182 6.76 1.80 -9.85
C CYS A 182 6.38 1.73 -8.36
N SER A 183 7.06 2.57 -7.58
CA SER A 183 6.73 2.82 -6.18
C SER A 183 5.28 3.27 -6.02
N ILE A 184 4.58 2.63 -5.07
CA ILE A 184 3.21 2.96 -4.68
C ILE A 184 3.21 3.84 -3.42
N VAL A 185 4.02 3.47 -2.42
CA VAL A 185 4.03 4.10 -1.10
C VAL A 185 5.42 4.01 -0.46
N ILE A 186 5.76 5.02 0.33
CA ILE A 186 6.98 5.08 1.14
C ILE A 186 6.59 5.26 2.60
N ASN A 187 7.11 4.39 3.45
CA ASN A 187 7.03 4.51 4.89
C ASN A 187 8.41 4.83 5.48
N LYS A 188 8.45 5.54 6.61
CA LYS A 188 9.69 5.85 7.34
C LYS A 188 9.60 5.31 8.76
N ILE A 189 10.61 4.54 9.19
CA ILE A 189 10.68 3.95 10.53
C ILE A 189 12.09 4.17 11.06
N ASP A 190 12.21 4.81 12.22
CA ASP A 190 13.49 5.04 12.93
C ASP A 190 14.64 5.63 12.07
N GLY A 191 14.27 6.42 11.05
CA GLY A 191 15.20 7.07 10.12
C GLY A 191 15.33 6.38 8.76
N GLU A 192 15.01 5.09 8.69
CA GLU A 192 15.10 4.25 7.50
C GLU A 192 13.84 4.37 6.63
N TYR A 193 13.98 4.25 5.31
CA TYR A 193 12.87 4.32 4.35
C TYR A 193 12.53 2.93 3.81
N TYR A 194 11.24 2.67 3.66
CA TYR A 194 10.68 1.44 3.15
C TYR A 194 9.81 1.75 1.94
N VAL A 195 10.22 1.30 0.76
CA VAL A 195 9.55 1.58 -0.52
C VAL A 195 8.78 0.33 -0.94
N THR A 196 7.47 0.47 -1.11
CA THR A 196 6.62 -0.58 -1.70
C THR A 196 6.45 -0.31 -3.18
N ASN A 197 6.85 -1.28 -3.99
CA ASN A 197 6.76 -1.26 -5.45
C ASN A 197 5.74 -2.28 -5.95
N TYR A 198 5.01 -1.94 -7.01
CA TYR A 198 4.23 -2.92 -7.75
C TYR A 198 4.11 -2.57 -9.23
N MET A 199 4.32 -3.56 -10.09
CA MET A 199 4.05 -3.49 -11.52
C MET A 199 2.96 -4.51 -11.90
N GLY A 200 1.78 -4.01 -12.26
CA GLY A 200 0.63 -4.81 -12.67
C GLY A 200 0.68 -5.34 -14.11
N HIS A 201 1.84 -5.80 -14.58
CA HIS A 201 1.99 -6.39 -15.91
C HIS A 201 2.15 -7.92 -15.82
N MET A 202 1.51 -8.65 -16.74
CA MET A 202 1.42 -10.12 -16.77
C MET A 202 1.00 -10.71 -15.41
N MET A 203 1.90 -11.41 -14.70
CA MET A 203 1.60 -12.04 -13.40
C MET A 203 1.60 -11.04 -12.24
N GLY A 204 2.07 -9.81 -12.47
CA GLY A 204 2.37 -8.85 -11.41
C GLY A 204 3.79 -9.05 -10.86
N PHE A 205 4.43 -7.97 -10.47
CA PHE A 205 5.72 -7.98 -9.77
C PHE A 205 5.62 -7.04 -8.57
N ALA A 206 5.95 -7.52 -7.37
CA ALA A 206 5.94 -6.74 -6.14
C ALA A 206 7.30 -6.81 -5.45
N SER A 207 7.83 -5.68 -4.98
CA SER A 207 9.04 -5.66 -4.17
C SER A 207 8.97 -4.65 -3.03
N ILE A 208 9.59 -5.00 -1.91
CA ILE A 208 9.76 -4.12 -0.75
C ILE A 208 11.24 -3.83 -0.58
N LEU A 209 11.62 -2.56 -0.75
CA LEU A 209 13.00 -2.09 -0.62
C LEU A 209 13.18 -1.36 0.70
N LYS A 210 14.29 -1.60 1.38
CA LYS A 210 14.74 -0.84 2.55
C LYS A 210 15.96 0.00 2.17
N ILE A 211 15.93 1.27 2.55
CA ILE A 211 17.01 2.26 2.30
C ILE A 211 17.36 2.88 3.65
N GLN A 212 18.49 2.47 4.22
CA GLN A 212 18.93 2.91 5.55
C GLN A 212 19.44 4.35 5.55
N ASP A 213 20.13 4.75 4.48
CA ASP A 213 20.78 6.06 4.36
C ASP A 213 20.81 6.49 2.88
N PRO A 214 19.92 7.42 2.47
CA PRO A 214 19.87 7.88 1.09
C PRO A 214 21.18 8.46 0.55
N SER A 215 22.08 8.95 1.42
CA SER A 215 23.38 9.51 0.98
C SER A 215 24.38 8.44 0.51
N LYS A 216 24.11 7.16 0.80
CA LYS A 216 24.91 6.00 0.35
C LYS A 216 24.45 5.41 -0.98
N LEU A 217 23.31 5.85 -1.50
CA LEU A 217 22.82 5.47 -2.82
C LEU A 217 23.73 6.02 -3.94
N GLU A 218 23.35 5.85 -5.21
CA GLU A 218 24.13 6.41 -6.31
C GLU A 218 23.84 7.89 -6.51
N LYS A 219 24.85 8.70 -6.87
CA LYS A 219 24.65 10.15 -7.04
C LYS A 219 23.80 10.42 -8.29
N SER A 220 22.82 11.30 -8.14
CA SER A 220 21.83 11.61 -9.17
C SER A 220 21.87 13.05 -9.63
N ASN A 221 21.61 13.25 -10.92
CA ASN A 221 21.34 14.56 -11.51
C ASN A 221 19.83 14.83 -11.68
N LEU A 222 18.96 14.07 -10.98
CA LEU A 222 17.49 14.16 -11.08
C LEU A 222 16.95 14.09 -12.52
N LYS A 223 17.53 13.20 -13.33
CA LYS A 223 17.10 13.00 -14.72
C LYS A 223 15.82 12.17 -14.76
N PHE A 224 14.66 12.82 -14.76
CA PHE A 224 13.34 12.18 -14.68
C PHE A 224 12.68 11.81 -16.03
N ASP A 225 13.31 12.09 -17.17
CA ASP A 225 12.84 11.88 -18.55
C ASP A 225 13.44 10.62 -19.22
N ARG A 226 14.01 9.73 -18.42
CA ARG A 226 14.61 8.48 -18.91
C ARG A 226 13.51 7.55 -19.43
N HIS A 227 13.81 6.85 -20.53
CA HIS A 227 12.93 5.80 -21.05
C HIS A 227 13.02 4.52 -20.19
N GLU A 228 14.19 4.23 -19.63
CA GLU A 228 14.40 3.15 -18.66
C GLU A 228 14.59 3.69 -17.24
N GLY A 229 14.17 2.91 -16.25
CA GLY A 229 14.45 3.16 -14.84
C GLY A 229 15.94 3.08 -14.52
N SER A 230 16.31 3.54 -13.32
CA SER A 230 17.67 3.38 -12.81
C SER A 230 18.00 1.90 -12.63
N ARG A 231 19.27 1.56 -12.80
CA ARG A 231 19.81 0.20 -12.61
C ARG A 231 20.72 0.10 -11.39
N PHE A 232 20.73 1.12 -10.53
CA PHE A 232 21.55 1.16 -9.32
C PHE A 232 20.81 0.56 -8.11
N ASP A 233 21.47 -0.37 -7.43
CA ASP A 233 21.02 -1.10 -6.23
C ASP A 233 21.86 -0.77 -4.98
N LYS A 234 23.00 -0.11 -5.16
CA LYS A 234 23.91 0.36 -4.11
C LYS A 234 23.15 1.06 -2.98
N GLY A 235 23.31 0.56 -1.75
CA GLY A 235 22.68 1.12 -0.55
C GLY A 235 21.21 0.74 -0.36
N VAL A 236 20.66 -0.12 -1.22
CA VAL A 236 19.32 -0.72 -1.09
C VAL A 236 19.44 -2.14 -0.54
N GLU A 237 18.50 -2.49 0.34
CA GLU A 237 18.30 -3.83 0.90
C GLU A 237 16.93 -4.34 0.44
N THR A 238 16.87 -5.37 -0.41
CA THR A 238 15.59 -5.95 -0.85
C THR A 238 15.04 -6.90 0.22
N LEU A 239 13.92 -6.52 0.84
CA LEU A 239 13.26 -7.32 1.88
C LEU A 239 12.31 -8.37 1.31
N LEU A 240 11.74 -8.10 0.14
CA LEU A 240 10.85 -9.00 -0.60
C LEU A 240 10.95 -8.68 -2.08
N ASP A 241 10.95 -9.72 -2.91
CA ASP A 241 10.78 -9.66 -4.37
C ASP A 241 9.94 -10.90 -4.77
N THR A 242 8.83 -10.69 -5.46
CA THR A 242 7.83 -11.74 -5.71
C THR A 242 6.93 -11.41 -6.90
N ILE A 243 6.37 -12.46 -7.50
CA ILE A 243 5.36 -12.42 -8.57
C ILE A 243 4.02 -13.03 -8.12
N ASP A 244 3.89 -13.37 -6.83
CA ASP A 244 2.85 -14.28 -6.35
C ASP A 244 1.54 -13.56 -5.96
N PHE A 245 1.60 -12.26 -5.62
CA PHE A 245 0.46 -11.50 -5.12
C PHE A 245 0.60 -9.98 -5.30
N TYR A 246 -0.54 -9.28 -5.27
CA TYR A 246 -0.60 -7.83 -5.35
C TYR A 246 -0.44 -7.19 -3.96
N ILE A 247 0.45 -6.20 -3.83
CA ILE A 247 0.60 -5.36 -2.62
C ILE A 247 0.11 -3.93 -2.93
N PRO A 248 -1.16 -3.57 -2.67
CA PRO A 248 -1.67 -2.20 -2.87
C PRO A 248 -1.10 -1.14 -1.94
N THR A 249 -0.64 -1.49 -0.74
CA THR A 249 0.04 -0.56 0.17
C THR A 249 0.79 -1.30 1.30
N SER A 250 1.71 -0.60 1.95
CA SER A 250 2.26 -0.93 3.26
C SER A 250 2.05 0.25 4.21
N PHE A 251 1.95 -0.02 5.51
CA PHE A 251 1.64 0.98 6.54
C PHE A 251 2.35 0.63 7.85
N VAL A 252 2.61 1.64 8.68
CA VAL A 252 3.36 1.48 9.95
C VAL A 252 2.41 1.47 11.13
N VAL A 253 2.59 0.51 12.04
CA VAL A 253 1.94 0.51 13.35
C VAL A 253 2.93 0.07 14.41
N ASP A 254 3.03 0.79 15.53
CA ASP A 254 3.93 0.46 16.65
C ASP A 254 5.40 0.23 16.20
N LYS A 255 5.87 1.01 15.21
CA LYS A 255 7.16 0.88 14.50
C LYS A 255 7.36 -0.40 13.67
N GLN A 256 6.34 -1.24 13.51
CA GLN A 256 6.36 -2.39 12.62
C GLN A 256 5.74 -2.03 11.27
N LEU A 257 6.38 -2.45 10.17
CA LEU A 257 5.83 -2.35 8.82
C LEU A 257 4.91 -3.53 8.52
N TYR A 258 3.67 -3.22 8.13
CA TYR A 258 2.64 -4.17 7.70
C TYR A 258 2.30 -3.94 6.23
N HIS A 259 1.81 -4.97 5.56
CA HIS A 259 1.47 -4.94 4.13
C HIS A 259 0.03 -5.39 3.94
N LEU A 260 -0.78 -4.57 3.29
CA LEU A 260 -2.07 -5.01 2.74
C LEU A 260 -1.76 -5.70 1.41
N TYR A 261 -2.17 -6.96 1.25
CA TYR A 261 -1.91 -7.71 0.01
C TYR A 261 -3.08 -8.64 -0.35
N SER A 262 -3.20 -9.00 -1.64
CA SER A 262 -4.25 -9.88 -2.14
C SER A 262 -3.71 -10.88 -3.17
N ASP A 263 -4.17 -12.13 -3.06
CA ASP A 263 -3.99 -13.21 -4.04
C ASP A 263 -5.36 -13.65 -4.61
N GLU A 264 -5.41 -14.76 -5.34
CA GLU A 264 -6.68 -15.31 -5.84
C GLU A 264 -7.63 -15.77 -4.72
N ASN A 265 -7.09 -16.13 -3.55
CA ASN A 265 -7.76 -16.79 -2.43
C ASN A 265 -8.25 -15.83 -1.34
N GLY A 266 -7.80 -14.58 -1.33
CA GLY A 266 -8.16 -13.61 -0.31
C GLY A 266 -7.42 -12.28 -0.36
N THR A 267 -7.85 -11.38 0.53
CA THR A 267 -7.10 -10.18 0.92
C THR A 267 -6.63 -10.36 2.37
N TYR A 268 -5.42 -9.90 2.67
CA TYR A 268 -4.71 -10.17 3.92
C TYR A 268 -3.93 -8.95 4.42
N ILE A 269 -3.58 -8.97 5.70
CA ILE A 269 -2.48 -8.16 6.24
C ILE A 269 -1.33 -9.12 6.57
N GLY A 270 -0.11 -8.75 6.17
CA GLY A 270 1.08 -9.57 6.38
C GLY A 270 2.31 -8.80 6.86
N LEU A 271 3.24 -9.58 7.39
CA LEU A 271 4.60 -9.17 7.76
C LEU A 271 5.59 -9.83 6.82
N ILE A 272 6.75 -9.21 6.63
CA ILE A 272 7.89 -9.87 5.96
C ILE A 272 8.76 -10.51 7.05
N GLU A 273 8.89 -11.84 6.98
CA GLU A 273 9.80 -12.62 7.82
C GLU A 273 10.70 -13.47 6.91
N ASN A 274 12.02 -13.36 7.05
CA ASN A 274 13.00 -14.15 6.30
C ASN A 274 12.80 -14.13 4.76
N GLY A 275 12.53 -12.94 4.20
CA GLY A 275 12.32 -12.75 2.77
C GLY A 275 10.96 -13.22 2.22
N LYS A 276 9.99 -13.53 3.10
CA LYS A 276 8.68 -14.04 2.71
C LYS A 276 7.54 -13.28 3.38
N MET A 277 6.44 -13.07 2.65
CA MET A 277 5.20 -12.56 3.21
C MET A 277 4.53 -13.64 4.07
N LYS A 278 4.18 -13.27 5.30
CA LYS A 278 3.48 -14.12 6.26
C LYS A 278 2.14 -13.47 6.61
N PRO A 279 0.99 -14.08 6.30
CA PRO A 279 -0.30 -13.56 6.71
C PRO A 279 -0.42 -13.57 8.24
N ILE A 280 -0.90 -12.47 8.80
CA ILE A 280 -1.27 -12.35 10.23
C ILE A 280 -2.75 -12.04 10.42
N HIS A 281 -3.43 -11.56 9.37
CA HIS A 281 -4.87 -11.34 9.33
C HIS A 281 -5.38 -11.66 7.92
N LYS A 282 -6.56 -12.29 7.83
CA LYS A 282 -7.30 -12.50 6.59
C LYS A 282 -8.64 -11.77 6.71
N PHE A 283 -9.01 -11.00 5.70
CA PHE A 283 -10.33 -10.38 5.63
C PHE A 283 -11.39 -11.41 5.21
N ASP A 284 -12.60 -11.31 5.77
CA ASP A 284 -13.74 -12.19 5.45
C ASP A 284 -14.29 -12.00 4.02
N PHE A 285 -13.76 -11.03 3.27
CA PHE A 285 -14.17 -10.65 1.93
C PHE A 285 -12.94 -10.29 1.08
N ILE A 286 -13.02 -10.54 -0.23
CA ILE A 286 -11.93 -10.24 -1.17
C ILE A 286 -12.17 -8.88 -1.81
N PHE A 287 -11.19 -7.99 -1.70
CA PHE A 287 -11.19 -6.67 -2.29
C PHE A 287 -9.82 -6.32 -2.86
N HIS A 288 -9.84 -5.52 -3.91
CA HIS A 288 -8.66 -4.90 -4.49
C HIS A 288 -8.67 -3.43 -4.08
N ALA A 289 -7.60 -2.99 -3.43
CA ALA A 289 -7.40 -1.59 -3.07
C ALA A 289 -6.39 -0.94 -4.01
N HIS A 290 -6.35 0.39 -4.06
CA HIS A 290 -5.30 1.15 -4.71
C HIS A 290 -4.94 2.34 -3.82
N PHE A 291 -3.65 2.50 -3.50
CA PHE A 291 -3.18 3.67 -2.77
C PHE A 291 -3.41 4.96 -3.57
N ASN A 292 -3.79 6.02 -2.87
CA ASN A 292 -3.97 7.34 -3.46
C ASN A 292 -3.15 8.42 -2.75
N GLN A 293 -3.16 8.46 -1.41
CA GLN A 293 -2.59 9.59 -0.66
C GLN A 293 -2.16 9.21 0.76
N HIS A 294 -1.03 9.77 1.20
CA HIS A 294 -0.70 9.89 2.61
C HIS A 294 -1.45 11.08 3.22
N LEU A 295 -2.20 10.82 4.28
CA LEU A 295 -2.86 11.83 5.08
C LEU A 295 -2.04 12.09 6.37
N ASP A 296 -2.45 13.09 7.12
CA ASP A 296 -1.81 13.46 8.38
C ASP A 296 -1.77 12.30 9.37
N ASN A 297 -0.76 12.32 10.25
CA ASN A 297 -0.49 11.30 11.28
C ASN A 297 -0.23 9.89 10.72
N GLY A 298 0.14 9.76 9.45
CA GLY A 298 0.48 8.48 8.82
C GLY A 298 -0.73 7.68 8.34
N LYS A 299 -1.93 8.26 8.38
CA LYS A 299 -3.14 7.64 7.80
C LYS A 299 -2.98 7.52 6.28
N GLN A 300 -3.65 6.54 5.69
CA GLN A 300 -3.61 6.31 4.25
C GLN A 300 -5.01 6.34 3.66
N LEU A 301 -5.13 6.99 2.51
CA LEU A 301 -6.35 7.04 1.71
C LEU A 301 -6.18 6.15 0.47
N LEU A 302 -7.15 5.25 0.29
CA LEU A 302 -7.19 4.30 -0.80
C LEU A 302 -8.56 4.32 -1.46
N THR A 303 -8.62 3.99 -2.74
CA THR A 303 -9.84 3.49 -3.39
C THR A 303 -9.87 1.98 -3.25
N PHE A 304 -11.05 1.37 -3.25
CA PHE A 304 -11.18 -0.09 -3.32
C PHE A 304 -12.39 -0.52 -4.15
N ASN A 305 -12.38 -1.77 -4.62
CA ASN A 305 -13.54 -2.48 -5.13
C ASN A 305 -13.56 -3.91 -4.60
N PHE A 306 -14.73 -4.50 -4.42
CA PHE A 306 -14.85 -5.93 -4.10
C PHE A 306 -14.53 -6.78 -5.34
N LYS A 307 -14.05 -8.01 -5.16
CA LYS A 307 -13.76 -8.94 -6.27
C LYS A 307 -15.03 -9.35 -7.04
N GLU A 308 -16.14 -9.49 -6.32
CA GLU A 308 -17.42 -10.00 -6.85
C GLU A 308 -18.45 -8.89 -7.11
N SER A 309 -18.03 -7.63 -7.15
CA SER A 309 -18.96 -6.50 -7.33
C SER A 309 -18.31 -5.33 -8.07
N GLU A 310 -19.09 -4.65 -8.91
CA GLU A 310 -18.71 -3.35 -9.48
C GLU A 310 -18.68 -2.24 -8.41
N LYS A 311 -19.18 -2.50 -7.19
CA LYS A 311 -19.17 -1.53 -6.08
C LYS A 311 -17.75 -1.15 -5.66
N SER A 312 -17.43 0.12 -5.88
CA SER A 312 -16.24 0.78 -5.37
C SER A 312 -16.49 1.56 -4.06
N GLY A 313 -15.42 2.05 -3.44
CA GLY A 313 -15.49 2.91 -2.27
C GLY A 313 -14.13 3.49 -1.88
N ILE A 314 -14.11 4.15 -0.72
CA ILE A 314 -12.89 4.66 -0.07
C ILE A 314 -12.51 3.73 1.07
N LEU A 315 -11.24 3.35 1.17
CA LEU A 315 -10.66 2.72 2.34
C LEU A 315 -9.72 3.73 3.01
N ILE A 316 -9.96 3.98 4.31
CA ILE A 316 -9.02 4.69 5.17
C ILE A 316 -8.34 3.68 6.08
N ILE A 317 -7.00 3.68 6.09
CA ILE A 317 -6.18 2.92 7.04
C ILE A 317 -5.60 3.91 8.06
N ASP A 318 -5.89 3.66 9.33
CA ASP A 318 -5.46 4.45 10.48
C ASP A 318 -4.87 3.51 11.53
N GLY A 319 -3.57 3.22 11.43
CA GLY A 319 -2.91 2.23 12.28
C GLY A 319 -3.52 0.82 12.13
N LYS A 320 -4.23 0.33 13.15
CA LYS A 320 -4.94 -0.97 13.14
C LYS A 320 -6.39 -0.86 12.69
N TYR A 321 -6.90 0.33 12.41
CA TYR A 321 -8.29 0.59 12.05
C TYR A 321 -8.44 0.73 10.53
N PHE A 322 -9.34 -0.05 9.95
CA PHE A 322 -9.65 -0.09 8.53
C PHE A 322 -11.12 0.32 8.35
N THR A 323 -11.37 1.50 7.78
CA THR A 323 -12.74 2.00 7.56
C THR A 323 -13.08 1.99 6.08
N PHE A 324 -14.05 1.15 5.72
CA PHE A 324 -14.54 0.94 4.36
C PHE A 324 -15.81 1.75 4.11
N TYR A 325 -15.65 2.87 3.42
CA TYR A 325 -16.70 3.78 3.00
C TYR A 325 -17.24 3.35 1.62
N ARG A 326 -18.35 2.61 1.61
CA ARG A 326 -18.92 2.02 0.39
C ARG A 326 -19.75 3.03 -0.39
N GLN A 327 -19.64 3.06 -1.71
CA GLN A 327 -20.63 3.69 -2.59
C GLN A 327 -21.97 2.94 -2.46
N LYS A 328 -23.08 3.70 -2.45
CA LYS A 328 -24.43 3.19 -2.14
C LYS A 328 -24.96 2.23 -3.21
#